data_AF-A0A6A3G1R3-F1
#
_entry.id   AF-A0A6A3G1R3-F1
#
_cell.length_a   1.000
_cell.length_b   1.000
_cell.length_c   1.000
_cell.angle_alpha   90.00
_cell.angle_beta   90.00
_cell.angle_gamma   90.00
#
_symmetry.space_group_name_H-M   'P 1'
#
loop_
_entity.id
_entity.type
_entity.pdbx_description
1 polymer ?
#
loop_
_entity_poly.entity_id
_entity_poly.type
_entity_poly.pdbx_seq_one_letter_code
_entity_poly.pdbx_strand_id
1 'polypeptide(L)'
;RHMVDVQLLTARDTNPPTLREEAVLLHLLYGHEGEMGVNELKQEASAVLKEHGKPNGNGVVIRALYSLVANGLVQIDRSYGSGLVTSLLV
;
A
#
# COMPACT_ATOMS: atom_id res chain seq x y z
N ARG A 1 -15.20 27.56 35.04
CA ARG A 1 -14.19 26.47 35.03
C ARG A 1 -14.77 25.38 34.13
N HIS A 2 -14.45 25.39 32.83
CA HIS A 2 -15.01 24.42 31.87
C HIS A 2 -14.19 23.13 31.94
N MET A 3 -14.86 22.02 32.25
CA MET A 3 -14.30 20.69 32.22
C MET A 3 -14.32 20.23 30.75
N VAL A 4 -13.15 20.12 30.13
CA VAL A 4 -13.02 19.56 28.78
C VAL A 4 -13.04 18.05 28.93
N ASP A 5 -14.06 17.42 28.37
CA ASP A 5 -14.19 15.97 28.35
C ASP A 5 -13.19 15.42 27.32
N VAL A 6 -12.07 14.88 27.80
CA VAL A 6 -11.03 14.29 26.94
C VAL A 6 -11.44 12.84 26.68
N GLN A 7 -12.14 12.61 25.56
CA GLN A 7 -12.37 11.26 25.07
C GLN A 7 -11.04 10.69 24.54
N LEU A 8 -10.46 9.75 25.29
CA LEU A 8 -9.37 8.91 24.82
C LEU A 8 -9.95 7.91 23.81
N LEU A 9 -9.84 8.24 22.52
CA LEU A 9 -10.05 7.30 21.43
C LEU A 9 -9.02 6.17 21.58
N THR A 10 -9.49 4.97 21.88
CA THR A 10 -8.65 3.77 21.88
C THR A 10 -8.51 3.25 20.46
N ALA A 11 -7.46 2.48 20.15
CA ALA A 11 -7.30 1.86 18.83
C ALA A 11 -8.46 0.93 18.40
N ARG A 12 -9.40 0.64 19.32
CA ARG A 12 -10.65 -0.09 19.06
C ARG A 12 -11.78 0.81 18.54
N ASP A 13 -11.70 2.12 18.77
CA ASP A 13 -12.69 3.11 18.34
C ASP A 13 -12.44 3.64 16.92
N THR A 14 -11.27 3.32 16.35
CA THR A 14 -11.05 3.46 14.92
C THR A 14 -11.73 2.30 14.21
N ASN A 15 -12.60 2.59 13.24
CA ASN A 15 -13.11 1.65 12.25
C ASN A 15 -12.00 0.64 11.92
N PRO A 16 -12.22 -0.69 11.98
CA PRO A 16 -11.17 -1.68 11.76
C PRO A 16 -10.45 -1.28 10.47
N PRO A 17 -9.11 -1.14 10.49
CA PRO A 17 -8.40 -0.45 9.42
C PRO A 17 -8.76 -1.14 8.13
N THR A 18 -9.54 -0.47 7.28
CA THR A 18 -9.87 -0.97 5.97
C THR A 18 -8.54 -1.18 5.28
N LEU A 19 -8.22 -2.44 4.95
CA LEU A 19 -6.99 -2.79 4.23
C LEU A 19 -6.83 -1.81 3.07
N ARG A 20 -5.78 -1.00 3.13
CA ARG A 20 -5.45 0.00 2.11
C ARG A 20 -4.55 -0.64 1.08
N GLU A 21 -4.80 -0.33 -0.18
CA GLU A 21 -4.05 -0.85 -1.30
C GLU A 21 -2.58 -0.43 -1.24
N GLU A 22 -2.28 0.79 -0.77
CA GLU A 22 -0.91 1.24 -0.51
C GLU A 22 -0.19 0.37 0.53
N ALA A 23 -0.91 -0.04 1.59
CA ALA A 23 -0.33 -0.87 2.64
C ALA A 23 -0.02 -2.29 2.13
N VAL A 24 -0.87 -2.84 1.26
CA VAL A 24 -0.62 -4.13 0.58
C VAL A 24 0.65 -4.03 -0.26
N LEU A 25 0.81 -2.97 -1.05
CA LEU A 25 2.00 -2.79 -1.90
C LEU A 25 3.28 -2.67 -1.10
N LEU A 26 3.28 -1.86 -0.04
CA LEU A 26 4.45 -1.72 0.84
C LEU A 26 4.79 -3.02 1.56
N HIS A 27 3.77 -3.80 1.97
CA HIS A 27 3.99 -5.08 2.61
C HIS A 27 4.59 -6.12 1.65
N LEU A 28 4.11 -6.19 0.41
CA LEU A 28 4.68 -7.06 -0.62
C LEU A 28 6.13 -6.67 -0.93
N LEU A 29 6.41 -5.37 -1.13
CA LEU A 29 7.77 -4.89 -1.31
C LEU A 29 8.67 -5.28 -0.13
N TYR A 30 8.21 -5.12 1.12
CA TYR A 30 8.95 -5.55 2.30
C TYR A 30 9.26 -7.06 2.28
N GLY A 31 8.31 -7.89 1.85
CA GLY A 31 8.51 -9.33 1.71
C GLY A 31 9.52 -9.72 0.62
N HIS A 32 9.75 -8.85 -0.37
CA HIS A 32 10.67 -9.03 -1.49
C HIS A 32 11.93 -8.15 -1.36
N GLU A 33 12.45 -7.99 -0.14
CA GLU A 33 13.70 -7.22 0.13
C GLU A 33 13.66 -5.76 -0.36
N GLY A 34 12.46 -5.20 -0.50
CA GLY A 34 12.22 -3.85 -0.98
C GLY A 34 12.11 -3.71 -2.49
N GLU A 35 12.25 -4.78 -3.28
CA GLU A 35 12.27 -4.70 -4.75
C GLU A 35 11.36 -5.75 -5.41
N MET A 36 10.57 -5.33 -6.39
CA MET A 36 9.67 -6.23 -7.08
C MET A 36 9.36 -5.77 -8.50
N GLY A 37 9.19 -6.72 -9.42
CA GLY A 37 8.78 -6.39 -10.79
C GLY A 37 7.40 -5.74 -10.81
N VAL A 38 7.19 -4.70 -11.62
CA VAL A 38 5.90 -3.96 -11.66
C VAL A 38 4.72 -4.88 -11.96
N ASN A 39 4.89 -5.87 -12.84
CA ASN A 39 3.82 -6.80 -13.21
C ASN A 39 3.56 -7.85 -12.12
N GLU A 40 4.63 -8.34 -11.49
CA GLU A 40 4.58 -9.26 -10.36
C GLU A 40 3.85 -8.61 -9.18
N LEU A 41 4.28 -7.39 -8.80
CA LEU A 41 3.66 -6.59 -7.74
C LEU A 41 2.16 -6.36 -8.00
N LYS A 42 1.77 -6.06 -9.26
CA LYS A 42 0.35 -5.90 -9.61
C LYS A 42 -0.43 -7.20 -9.44
N GLN A 43 0.12 -8.31 -9.89
CA GLN A 43 -0.53 -9.61 -9.82
C GLN A 43 -0.74 -10.04 -8.36
N GLU A 44 0.31 -9.96 -7.55
CA GLU A 44 0.26 -10.35 -6.13
C GLU A 44 -0.64 -9.42 -5.31
N ALA A 45 -0.54 -8.10 -5.50
CA ALA A 45 -1.43 -7.16 -4.82
C ALA A 45 -2.90 -7.42 -5.18
N SER A 46 -3.19 -7.75 -6.43
CA SER A 46 -4.55 -8.10 -6.85
C SER A 46 -5.05 -9.39 -6.18
N ALA A 47 -4.17 -10.39 -6.00
CA ALA A 47 -4.50 -11.62 -5.29
C ALA A 47 -4.82 -11.36 -3.81
N VAL A 48 -3.95 -10.64 -3.11
CA VAL A 48 -4.16 -10.27 -1.69
C VAL A 48 -5.44 -9.46 -1.52
N LEU A 49 -5.68 -8.44 -2.36
CA LEU A 49 -6.91 -7.65 -2.29
C LEU A 49 -8.16 -8.50 -2.52
N LYS A 50 -8.10 -9.47 -3.44
CA LYS A 50 -9.20 -10.40 -3.69
C LYS A 50 -9.51 -11.27 -2.46
N GLU A 51 -8.50 -11.80 -1.80
CA GLU A 51 -8.65 -12.63 -0.59
C GLU A 51 -9.31 -11.85 0.56
N HIS A 52 -9.05 -10.56 0.64
CA HIS A 52 -9.67 -9.65 1.60
C HIS A 52 -11.02 -9.06 1.15
N GLY A 53 -11.59 -9.55 0.04
CA GLY A 53 -12.88 -9.07 -0.49
C GLY A 53 -12.86 -7.62 -0.97
N LYS A 54 -11.69 -7.10 -1.34
CA LYS A 54 -11.48 -5.72 -1.83
C LYS A 54 -11.49 -5.64 -3.36
N PRO A 55 -11.80 -4.46 -3.92
CA PRO A 55 -11.56 -4.18 -5.33
C PRO A 55 -10.09 -4.45 -5.70
N ASN A 56 -9.86 -5.31 -6.68
CA ASN A 56 -8.53 -5.80 -7.05
C ASN A 56 -8.19 -5.54 -8.53
N GLY A 57 -8.95 -4.67 -9.19
CA GLY A 57 -8.69 -4.36 -10.60
C GLY A 57 -7.35 -3.62 -10.77
N ASN A 58 -6.69 -3.84 -11.90
CA ASN A 58 -5.41 -3.20 -12.25
C ASN A 58 -5.42 -1.68 -12.02
N GLY A 59 -6.53 -1.00 -12.32
CA GLY A 59 -6.65 0.45 -12.10
C GLY A 59 -6.59 0.88 -10.63
N VAL A 60 -7.04 0.04 -9.71
CA VAL A 60 -6.96 0.30 -8.26
C VAL A 60 -5.50 0.20 -7.80
N VAL A 61 -4.84 -0.90 -8.16
CA VAL A 61 -3.44 -1.16 -7.80
C VAL A 61 -2.50 -0.11 -8.40
N ILE A 62 -2.72 0.27 -9.66
CA ILE A 62 -1.93 1.32 -10.31
C ILE A 62 -2.10 2.67 -9.62
N ARG A 63 -3.33 3.04 -9.21
CA ARG A 63 -3.55 4.30 -8.47
C ARG A 63 -2.83 4.30 -7.12
N ALA A 64 -2.90 3.20 -6.38
CA ALA A 64 -2.18 3.04 -5.13
C ALA A 64 -0.66 3.13 -5.34
N LEU A 65 -0.13 2.48 -6.38
CA LEU A 65 1.29 2.57 -6.72
C LEU A 65 1.72 4.01 -7.03
N TYR A 66 0.96 4.73 -7.86
CA TYR A 66 1.27 6.13 -8.14
C TYR A 66 1.07 7.06 -6.93
N SER A 67 0.17 6.73 -6.01
CA SER A 67 0.02 7.41 -4.72
C SER A 67 1.32 7.27 -3.90
N LEU A 68 1.89 6.06 -3.81
CA LEU A 68 3.16 5.83 -3.12
C LEU A 68 4.34 6.56 -3.78
N VAL A 69 4.40 6.59 -5.12
CA VAL A 69 5.41 7.36 -5.86
C VAL A 69 5.29 8.85 -5.55
N ALA A 70 4.08 9.40 -5.59
CA ALA A 70 3.83 10.82 -5.31
C ALA A 70 4.22 11.23 -3.88
N ASN A 71 4.14 10.29 -2.93
CA ASN A 71 4.55 10.50 -1.55
C ASN A 71 6.04 10.16 -1.29
N GLY A 72 6.81 9.80 -2.32
CA GLY A 72 8.23 9.50 -2.19
C GLY A 72 8.52 8.22 -1.38
N LEU A 73 7.57 7.29 -1.32
CA LEU A 73 7.71 6.05 -0.56
C LEU A 73 8.26 4.90 -1.41
N VAL A 74 8.06 4.98 -2.73
CA VAL A 74 8.59 4.01 -3.70
C VAL A 74 9.07 4.76 -4.95
N GLN A 75 10.00 4.15 -5.68
CA GLN A 75 10.43 4.58 -7.01
C GLN A 75 10.09 3.50 -8.05
N ILE A 76 9.88 3.92 -9.30
CA ILE A 76 9.70 3.01 -10.43
C ILE A 76 10.83 3.26 -11.42
N ASP A 77 11.75 2.30 -11.54
CA ASP A 77 12.75 2.29 -12.60
C ASP A 77 12.18 1.61 -13.84
N ARG A 78 12.13 2.34 -14.96
CA ARG A 78 11.65 1.82 -16.26
C ARG A 78 12.77 1.31 -17.16
N SER A 79 14.01 1.41 -16.72
CA SER A 79 15.19 0.96 -17.47
C SER A 79 15.23 -0.58 -17.56
N TYR A 80 14.66 -1.27 -16.57
CA TYR A 80 14.56 -2.72 -16.52
C TYR A 80 13.25 -3.21 -17.15
N GLY A 81 13.26 -3.59 -18.42
CA GLY A 81 12.18 -4.36 -19.08
C GLY A 81 10.76 -3.91 -18.72
N SER A 82 10.05 -4.71 -17.91
CA SER A 82 8.66 -4.44 -17.47
C SER A 82 8.51 -3.40 -16.35
N GLY A 83 9.61 -2.83 -15.88
CA GLY A 83 9.72 -1.91 -14.74
C GLY A 83 10.02 -2.62 -13.43
N LEU A 84 10.86 -2.01 -12.61
CA LEU A 84 11.19 -2.40 -11.24
C LEU A 84 10.61 -1.38 -10.26
N VAL A 85 9.96 -1.84 -9.20
CA VAL A 85 9.51 -0.99 -8.09
C VAL A 85 10.44 -1.22 -6.91
N THR A 86 10.97 -0.14 -6.35
CA THR A 86 11.86 -0.18 -5.18
C THR A 86 11.26 0.65 -4.06
N SER A 87 11.21 0.10 -2.86
CA SER A 87 10.86 0.81 -1.62
C SER A 87 11.95 1.80 -1.26
N LEU A 88 11.55 3.00 -0.84
CA LEU A 88 12.45 4.03 -0.31
C LEU A 88 12.43 4.09 1.23
N LEU A 89 11.68 3.19 1.85
CA LEU A 89 11.65 3.01 3.30
C LEU A 89 12.84 2.12 3.70
N VAL A 90 13.81 2.75 4.38
CA VAL A 90 14.98 2.10 5.01
C VAL A 90 14.65 1.59 6.41
#